data_AF-A0A1B3XSV5-F1
#
_entry.id   AF-A0A1B3XSV5-F1
#
_cell.length_a   1.000
_cell.length_b   1.000
_cell.length_c   1.000
_cell.angle_alpha   90.00
_cell.angle_beta   90.00
_cell.angle_gamma   90.00
#
_symmetry.space_group_name_H-M   'P 1'
#
loop_
_entity.id
_entity.type
_entity.pdbx_description
1 polymer ?
#
loop_
_entity_poly.entity_id
_entity_poly.type
_entity_poly.pdbx_seq_one_letter_code
_entity_poly.pdbx_strand_id
1 'polypeptide(L)'
;MKNKSILPLHPLWYSLLLVLTSSIYSIINQSSGHAVDVTTLIDGEIPFIKEFVVPYLLWYPYIYGLLIYYCFVDRKHYFVALGSLVSGKLVCFVIYSLWQSTVPRPDVVGNDIFAHLMRFVYSHDQPVNCLPSIHVLTTFIMMIVVHKRREQHKWEYAGVTAFGTLIILSTLFTKQHAVLDVLSGILLACGMYAVIQYMFQAISAYQASHFPARQIKK
;
A
#
# COMPACT_ATOMS: atom_id res chain seq x y z
N MET A 1 -16.81 -38.81 1.32
CA MET A 1 -16.22 -37.71 2.11
C MET A 1 -15.98 -36.51 1.21
N LYS A 2 -16.74 -35.42 1.36
CA LYS A 2 -16.54 -34.20 0.55
C LYS A 2 -15.26 -33.51 1.00
N ASN A 3 -14.21 -33.60 0.19
CA ASN A 3 -12.98 -32.83 0.34
C ASN A 3 -13.33 -31.33 0.18
N LYS A 4 -13.57 -30.63 1.30
CA LYS A 4 -14.10 -29.26 1.34
C LYS A 4 -13.22 -28.31 2.17
N SER A 5 -11.95 -28.61 2.39
CA SER A 5 -11.11 -27.85 3.33
C SER A 5 -10.15 -26.82 2.72
N ILE A 6 -10.06 -26.67 1.40
CA ILE A 6 -9.08 -25.74 0.77
C ILE A 6 -9.70 -24.71 -0.19
N LEU A 7 -10.95 -24.92 -0.63
CA LEU A 7 -11.64 -24.02 -1.57
C LEU A 7 -11.84 -22.57 -1.08
N PRO A 8 -12.08 -22.27 0.21
CA PRO A 8 -12.29 -20.89 0.64
C PRO A 8 -10.99 -20.06 0.70
N LEU A 9 -9.82 -20.70 0.81
CA LEU A 9 -8.52 -20.04 0.95
C LEU A 9 -7.83 -19.72 -0.38
N HIS A 10 -8.28 -20.33 -1.49
CA HIS A 10 -7.67 -20.13 -2.81
C HIS A 10 -7.41 -18.65 -3.18
N PRO A 11 -8.31 -17.70 -2.88
CA PRO A 11 -8.05 -16.30 -3.20
C PRO A 11 -6.87 -15.67 -2.43
N LEU A 12 -6.52 -16.19 -1.25
CA LEU A 12 -5.36 -15.71 -0.49
C LEU A 12 -4.04 -16.00 -1.21
N TRP A 13 -3.96 -17.04 -2.05
CA TRP A 13 -2.74 -17.30 -2.81
C TRP A 13 -2.36 -16.15 -3.73
N TYR A 14 -3.33 -15.35 -4.19
CA TYR A 14 -3.03 -14.16 -4.98
C TYR A 14 -2.31 -13.07 -4.16
N SER A 15 -2.37 -13.07 -2.82
CA SER A 15 -1.58 -12.14 -2.02
C SER A 15 -0.08 -12.44 -2.06
N LEU A 16 0.34 -13.62 -2.55
CA LEU A 16 1.74 -13.92 -2.84
C LEU A 16 2.31 -12.99 -3.94
N LEU A 17 1.47 -12.40 -4.78
CA LEU A 17 1.90 -11.36 -5.72
C LEU A 17 2.51 -10.16 -4.99
N LEU A 18 2.03 -9.83 -3.78
CA LEU A 18 2.64 -8.77 -2.98
C LEU A 18 4.03 -9.15 -2.48
N VAL A 19 4.25 -10.42 -2.13
CA VAL A 19 5.58 -10.93 -1.77
C VAL A 19 6.52 -10.83 -2.97
N LEU A 20 6.05 -11.25 -4.16
CA LEU A 20 6.82 -11.12 -5.40
C LEU A 20 7.20 -9.65 -5.70
N THR A 21 6.25 -8.72 -5.56
CA THR A 21 6.56 -7.29 -5.75
C THR A 21 7.58 -6.77 -4.72
N SER A 22 7.60 -7.29 -3.50
CA SER A 22 8.63 -6.93 -2.50
C SER A 22 10.02 -7.46 -2.89
N SER A 23 10.10 -8.65 -3.49
CA SER A 23 11.36 -9.16 -4.04
C SER A 23 11.87 -8.30 -5.21
N ILE A 24 10.97 -7.86 -6.10
CA ILE A 24 11.31 -6.93 -7.18
C ILE A 24 11.80 -5.60 -6.59
N TYR A 25 11.10 -5.07 -5.58
CA TYR A 25 11.50 -3.83 -4.91
C TYR A 25 12.92 -3.93 -4.36
N SER A 26 13.27 -5.04 -3.70
CA SER A 26 14.63 -5.27 -3.16
C SER A 26 15.72 -5.16 -4.24
N ILE A 27 15.43 -5.59 -5.47
CA ILE A 27 16.37 -5.50 -6.60
C ILE A 27 16.52 -4.04 -7.07
N ILE A 28 15.45 -3.27 -7.14
CA ILE A 28 15.49 -1.87 -7.60
C ILE A 28 15.87 -0.88 -6.48
N ASN A 29 15.87 -1.32 -5.21
CA ASN A 29 16.22 -0.50 -4.06
C ASN A 29 17.74 -0.38 -3.89
N GLN A 30 18.41 -0.01 -4.98
CA GLN A 30 19.85 0.23 -5.03
C GLN A 30 20.06 1.68 -5.46
N SER A 31 20.98 2.37 -4.78
CA SER A 31 21.32 3.75 -5.13
C SER A 31 22.12 3.78 -6.43
N SER A 32 21.64 4.55 -7.41
CA SER A 32 22.40 4.87 -8.63
C SER A 32 23.40 6.03 -8.44
N GLY A 33 23.44 6.65 -7.26
CA GLY A 33 24.27 7.83 -6.97
C GLY A 33 23.72 9.16 -7.50
N HIS A 34 22.61 9.15 -8.24
CA HIS A 34 22.03 10.33 -8.90
C HIS A 34 20.58 10.62 -8.49
N ALA A 35 20.17 10.22 -7.29
CA ALA A 35 18.81 10.45 -6.81
C ALA A 35 18.54 11.95 -6.58
N VAL A 36 17.38 12.42 -7.02
CA VAL A 36 16.97 13.84 -6.94
C VAL A 36 16.26 14.10 -5.62
N ASP A 37 16.73 15.09 -4.86
CA ASP A 37 16.04 15.55 -3.66
C ASP A 37 14.72 16.23 -4.04
N VAL A 38 13.61 15.71 -3.53
CA VAL A 38 12.25 16.18 -3.80
C VAL A 38 11.63 16.91 -2.61
N THR A 39 12.41 17.15 -1.56
CA THR A 39 11.95 17.87 -0.38
C THR A 39 11.63 19.33 -0.69
N THR A 40 10.68 19.87 0.05
CA THR A 40 10.20 21.25 -0.05
C THR A 40 10.46 21.99 1.26
N LEU A 41 10.18 23.30 1.29
CA LEU A 41 10.26 24.09 2.53
C LEU A 41 9.37 23.53 3.65
N ILE A 42 8.22 22.94 3.31
CA ILE A 42 7.31 22.33 4.28
C ILE A 42 7.96 21.12 4.96
N ASP A 43 8.78 20.36 4.23
CA ASP A 43 9.47 19.19 4.77
C ASP A 43 10.53 19.57 5.82
N GLY A 44 11.09 20.78 5.72
CA GLY A 44 12.00 21.34 6.71
C GLY A 44 11.34 21.60 8.07
N GLU A 45 10.05 21.94 8.08
CA GLU A 45 9.28 22.22 9.30
C GLU A 45 8.78 20.94 10.01
N ILE A 46 8.75 19.82 9.31
CA ILE A 46 8.32 18.54 9.89
C ILE A 46 9.46 17.99 10.75
N PRO A 47 9.30 17.81 12.07
CA PRO A 47 10.37 17.28 12.91
C PRO A 47 10.62 15.79 12.63
N PHE A 48 11.85 15.34 12.84
CA PHE A 48 12.14 13.91 12.93
C PHE A 48 11.75 13.37 14.31
N ILE A 49 10.88 12.35 14.34
CA ILE A 49 10.38 11.71 15.58
C ILE A 49 10.51 10.19 15.42
N LYS A 50 11.57 9.61 16.00
CA LYS A 50 11.92 8.18 15.84
C LYS A 50 10.85 7.23 16.38
N GLU A 51 10.03 7.65 17.34
CA GLU A 51 8.94 6.84 17.93
C GLU A 51 7.88 6.48 16.88
N PHE A 52 7.72 7.29 15.84
CA PHE A 52 6.84 6.98 14.71
C PHE A 52 7.33 5.82 13.85
N VAL A 53 8.52 5.24 14.12
CA VAL A 53 8.93 3.96 13.53
C VAL A 53 7.93 2.83 13.85
N VAL A 54 7.21 2.90 14.98
CA VAL A 54 6.23 1.88 15.35
C VAL A 54 5.05 1.83 14.37
N PRO A 55 4.25 2.91 14.19
CA PRO A 55 3.20 2.90 13.17
C PRO A 55 3.75 2.66 11.76
N TYR A 56 4.96 3.14 11.45
CA TYR A 56 5.61 2.87 10.17
C TYR A 56 5.79 1.36 9.92
N LEU A 57 6.33 0.62 10.89
CA LEU A 57 6.52 -0.83 10.78
C LEU A 57 5.21 -1.62 10.82
N LEU A 58 4.20 -1.13 11.54
CA LEU A 58 2.86 -1.74 11.60
C LEU A 58 2.08 -1.62 10.29
N TRP A 59 2.62 -0.90 9.28
CA TRP A 59 2.11 -0.90 7.91
C TRP A 59 1.95 -2.32 7.33
N TYR A 60 2.93 -3.21 7.53
CA TYR A 60 2.85 -4.58 7.00
C TYR A 60 1.65 -5.36 7.59
N PRO A 61 1.51 -5.49 8.93
CA PRO A 61 0.31 -6.06 9.54
C PRO A 61 -0.98 -5.39 9.08
N TYR A 62 -1.00 -4.08 8.89
CA TYR A 62 -2.18 -3.35 8.43
C TYR A 62 -2.60 -3.79 7.01
N ILE A 63 -1.69 -3.79 6.04
CA ILE A 63 -2.00 -4.17 4.66
C ILE A 63 -2.39 -5.64 4.56
N TYR A 64 -1.57 -6.55 5.09
CA TYR A 64 -1.85 -7.99 4.98
C TYR A 64 -3.06 -8.40 5.83
N GLY A 65 -3.23 -7.82 7.02
CA GLY A 65 -4.38 -8.07 7.88
C GLY A 65 -5.70 -7.66 7.22
N LEU A 66 -5.74 -6.47 6.60
CA LEU A 66 -6.94 -6.03 5.88
C LEU A 66 -7.22 -6.85 4.62
N LEU A 67 -6.19 -7.25 3.87
CA LEU A 67 -6.38 -8.14 2.72
C LEU A 67 -6.91 -9.51 3.14
N ILE A 68 -6.37 -10.10 4.20
CA ILE A 68 -6.88 -11.36 4.76
C ILE A 68 -8.34 -11.17 5.19
N TYR A 69 -8.64 -10.11 5.94
CA TYR A 69 -10.00 -9.78 6.37
C TYR A 69 -10.97 -9.65 5.19
N TYR A 70 -10.66 -8.83 4.19
CA TYR A 70 -11.53 -8.64 3.03
C TYR A 70 -11.62 -9.89 2.16
N CYS A 71 -10.61 -10.75 2.10
CA CYS A 71 -10.71 -12.03 1.39
C CYS A 71 -11.86 -12.91 1.92
N PHE A 72 -12.14 -12.84 3.23
CA PHE A 72 -13.24 -13.59 3.84
C PHE A 72 -14.56 -12.82 3.85
N VAL A 73 -14.53 -11.52 4.13
CA VAL A 73 -15.74 -10.73 4.35
C VAL A 73 -16.29 -10.09 3.08
N ASP A 74 -15.44 -9.70 2.12
CA ASP A 74 -15.85 -9.04 0.89
C ASP A 74 -14.86 -9.31 -0.26
N ARG A 75 -15.07 -10.44 -0.94
CA ARG A 75 -14.19 -10.91 -2.02
C ARG A 75 -14.08 -9.94 -3.18
N LYS A 76 -15.14 -9.18 -3.47
CA LYS A 76 -15.12 -8.21 -4.57
C LYS A 76 -14.12 -7.11 -4.24
N HIS A 77 -14.25 -6.50 -3.06
CA HIS A 77 -13.32 -5.45 -2.63
C HIS A 77 -11.92 -5.98 -2.38
N TYR A 78 -11.75 -7.24 -1.95
CA TYR A 78 -10.45 -7.90 -1.88
C TYR A 78 -9.71 -7.89 -3.22
N PHE A 79 -10.34 -8.37 -4.30
CA PHE A 79 -9.67 -8.44 -5.60
C PHE A 79 -9.40 -7.07 -6.21
N VAL A 80 -10.32 -6.10 -6.02
CA VAL A 80 -10.10 -4.72 -6.44
C VAL A 80 -8.93 -4.09 -5.66
N ALA A 81 -8.88 -4.29 -4.35
CA ALA A 81 -7.78 -3.82 -3.51
C ALA A 81 -6.46 -4.44 -3.96
N LEU A 82 -6.37 -5.77 -4.01
CA LEU A 82 -5.17 -6.49 -4.40
C LEU A 82 -4.67 -6.08 -5.80
N GLY A 83 -5.58 -5.99 -6.79
CA GLY A 83 -5.24 -5.52 -8.13
C GLY A 83 -4.70 -4.10 -8.14
N SER A 84 -5.30 -3.20 -7.36
CA SER A 84 -4.85 -1.80 -7.22
C SER A 84 -3.48 -1.70 -6.53
N LEU A 85 -3.26 -2.50 -5.48
CA LEU A 85 -1.99 -2.54 -4.75
C LEU A 85 -0.85 -3.03 -5.65
N VAL A 86 -1.07 -4.15 -6.36
CA VAL A 86 -0.05 -4.72 -7.25
C VAL A 86 0.22 -3.79 -8.42
N SER A 87 -0.81 -3.33 -9.13
CA SER A 87 -0.63 -2.43 -10.28
C SER A 87 0.02 -1.10 -9.89
N GLY A 88 -0.43 -0.48 -8.79
CA GLY A 88 0.18 0.75 -8.29
C GLY A 88 1.65 0.59 -7.92
N LYS A 89 2.02 -0.51 -7.24
CA LYS A 89 3.43 -0.81 -6.95
C LYS A 89 4.25 -0.99 -8.23
N LEU A 90 3.71 -1.64 -9.25
CA LEU A 90 4.40 -1.79 -10.54
C LEU A 90 4.61 -0.44 -11.22
N VAL A 91 3.65 0.48 -11.15
CA VAL A 91 3.82 1.87 -11.64
C VAL A 91 4.93 2.58 -10.88
N CYS A 92 4.97 2.47 -9.55
CA CYS A 92 6.09 2.99 -8.74
C CYS A 92 7.43 2.42 -9.22
N PHE A 93 7.53 1.11 -9.44
CA PHE A 93 8.78 0.46 -9.85
C PHE A 93 9.26 0.95 -11.21
N VAL A 94 8.36 1.17 -12.16
CA VAL A 94 8.68 1.77 -13.46
C VAL A 94 9.25 3.17 -13.27
N ILE A 95 8.60 4.01 -12.45
CA ILE A 95 9.08 5.37 -12.15
C ILE A 95 10.49 5.31 -11.54
N TYR A 96 10.66 4.51 -10.47
CA TYR A 96 11.93 4.37 -9.75
C TYR A 96 13.08 3.87 -10.62
N SER A 97 12.78 2.98 -11.57
CA SER A 97 13.79 2.42 -12.47
C SER A 97 14.24 3.43 -13.54
N LEU A 98 13.39 4.40 -13.89
CA LEU A 98 13.71 5.47 -14.83
C LEU A 98 14.30 6.69 -14.13
N TRP A 99 13.87 6.97 -12.90
CA TRP A 99 14.22 8.15 -12.14
C TRP A 99 14.06 7.90 -10.64
N GLN A 100 15.14 8.12 -9.88
CA GLN A 100 15.14 7.97 -8.43
C GLN A 100 15.04 9.34 -7.75
N SER A 101 14.17 9.41 -6.74
CA SER A 101 14.09 10.52 -5.80
C SER A 101 14.64 10.13 -4.44
N THR A 102 15.08 11.11 -3.65
CA THR A 102 15.62 10.92 -2.30
C THR A 102 15.01 11.92 -1.32
N VAL A 103 15.06 11.56 -0.04
CA VAL A 103 14.73 12.41 1.11
C VAL A 103 15.92 12.34 2.08
N PRO A 104 16.56 13.47 2.42
CA PRO A 104 17.63 13.48 3.40
C PRO A 104 17.18 12.94 4.75
N ARG A 105 17.92 11.96 5.27
CA ARG A 105 17.64 11.32 6.56
C ARG A 105 18.61 11.83 7.61
N PRO A 106 18.13 12.26 8.80
CA PRO A 106 19.00 12.68 9.89
C PRO A 106 19.68 11.47 10.54
N ASP A 107 20.78 11.72 11.25
CA ASP A 107 21.37 10.71 12.13
C ASP A 107 20.40 10.35 13.26
N VAL A 108 20.19 9.06 13.45
CA VAL A 108 19.36 8.55 14.55
C VAL A 108 20.19 8.54 15.83
N VAL A 109 19.84 9.38 16.80
CA VAL A 109 20.53 9.48 18.10
C VAL A 109 19.83 8.65 19.20
N GLY A 110 20.62 8.12 20.13
CA GLY A 110 20.17 7.40 21.32
C GLY A 110 20.26 5.87 21.22
N ASN A 111 20.04 5.19 22.35
CA ASN A 111 20.19 3.74 22.49
C ASN A 111 18.91 3.05 22.99
N ASP A 112 17.77 3.73 22.95
CA ASP A 112 16.46 3.12 23.22
C ASP A 112 15.99 2.23 22.07
N ILE A 113 14.90 1.49 22.31
CA ILE A 113 14.33 0.57 21.32
C ILE A 113 13.89 1.27 20.02
N PHE A 114 13.39 2.50 20.10
CA PHE A 114 12.94 3.25 18.92
C PHE A 114 14.12 3.65 18.03
N ALA A 115 15.24 4.07 18.64
CA ALA A 115 16.47 4.36 17.90
C ALA A 115 17.02 3.11 17.19
N HIS A 116 16.99 1.94 17.85
CA HIS A 116 17.39 0.68 17.22
C HIS A 116 16.48 0.29 16.05
N LEU A 117 15.16 0.37 16.23
CA LEU A 117 14.19 0.08 15.17
C LEU A 117 14.34 1.05 13.99
N MET A 118 14.56 2.33 14.26
CA MET A 118 14.72 3.33 13.20
C MET A 118 16.01 3.10 12.40
N ARG A 119 17.13 2.77 13.07
CA ARG A 119 18.36 2.37 12.38
C ARG A 119 18.20 1.08 11.58
N PHE A 120 17.41 0.13 12.07
CA PHE A 120 17.06 -1.08 11.32
C PHE A 120 16.29 -0.73 10.04
N VAL A 121 15.31 0.17 10.10
CA VAL A 121 14.59 0.64 8.89
C VAL A 121 15.56 1.33 7.92
N TYR A 122 16.39 2.26 8.39
CA TYR A 122 17.33 2.98 7.54
C TYR A 122 18.41 2.08 6.92
N SER A 123 18.76 0.95 7.54
CA SER A 123 19.73 0.01 6.98
C SER A 123 19.15 -0.95 5.94
N HIS A 124 17.84 -1.21 5.99
CA HIS A 124 17.17 -2.16 5.08
C HIS A 124 16.45 -1.47 3.91
N ASP A 125 16.19 -0.17 4.03
CA ASP A 125 15.59 0.62 2.97
C ASP A 125 16.52 1.76 2.59
N GLN A 126 17.05 1.76 1.38
CA GLN A 126 17.94 2.83 0.93
C GLN A 126 17.18 4.16 0.81
N PRO A 127 17.84 5.32 0.97
CA PRO A 127 17.21 6.63 0.81
C PRO A 127 17.00 6.98 -0.67
N VAL A 128 16.40 6.07 -1.43
CA VAL A 128 16.04 6.24 -2.84
C VAL A 128 14.62 5.74 -3.06
N ASN A 129 14.05 6.00 -4.25
CA ASN A 129 12.73 5.50 -4.64
C ASN A 129 11.58 6.07 -3.78
N CYS A 130 11.70 7.34 -3.37
CA CYS A 130 10.74 7.97 -2.45
C CYS A 130 9.41 8.36 -3.13
N LEU A 131 9.45 8.94 -4.33
CA LEU A 131 8.32 9.52 -5.05
C LEU A 131 7.84 8.62 -6.20
N PRO A 132 6.57 8.19 -6.23
CA PRO A 132 5.51 8.37 -5.22
C PRO A 132 5.63 7.35 -4.08
N SER A 133 5.12 7.64 -2.88
CA SER A 133 5.28 6.72 -1.74
C SER A 133 4.43 5.44 -1.86
N ILE A 134 5.06 4.27 -1.82
CA ILE A 134 4.37 2.96 -1.77
C ILE A 134 3.59 2.78 -0.45
N HIS A 135 4.15 3.22 0.69
CA HIS A 135 3.48 3.14 1.99
C HIS A 135 2.14 3.90 1.94
N VAL A 136 2.16 5.11 1.39
CA VAL A 136 0.97 5.96 1.26
C VAL A 136 0.01 5.39 0.22
N LEU A 137 0.51 5.03 -0.98
CA LEU A 137 -0.29 4.41 -2.04
C LEU A 137 -1.11 3.24 -1.51
N THR A 138 -0.44 2.29 -0.87
CA THR A 138 -1.07 1.05 -0.43
C THR A 138 -2.03 1.27 0.73
N THR A 139 -1.64 2.10 1.70
CA THR A 139 -2.49 2.47 2.85
C THR A 139 -3.74 3.19 2.37
N PHE A 140 -3.60 4.15 1.46
CA PHE A 140 -4.73 4.94 0.98
C PHE A 140 -5.70 4.13 0.11
N ILE A 141 -5.21 3.14 -0.66
CA ILE A 141 -6.08 2.16 -1.34
C ILE A 141 -6.98 1.44 -0.32
N MET A 142 -6.42 0.98 0.80
CA MET A 142 -7.21 0.31 1.85
C MET A 142 -8.21 1.27 2.51
N MET A 143 -7.83 2.53 2.71
CA MET A 143 -8.74 3.58 3.19
C MET A 143 -9.90 3.83 2.22
N ILE A 144 -9.66 3.83 0.90
CA ILE A 144 -10.72 3.93 -0.11
C ILE A 144 -11.67 2.73 -0.04
N VAL A 145 -11.11 1.51 0.09
CA VAL A 145 -11.90 0.27 0.18
C VAL A 145 -12.85 0.30 1.37
N VAL A 146 -12.34 0.61 2.57
CA VAL A 146 -13.19 0.67 3.77
C VAL A 146 -14.21 1.81 3.69
N HIS A 147 -13.86 2.93 3.05
CA HIS A 147 -14.77 4.06 2.86
C HIS A 147 -16.01 3.68 2.03
N LYS A 148 -15.89 2.76 1.06
CA LYS A 148 -17.04 2.26 0.30
C LYS A 148 -18.05 1.47 1.15
N ARG A 149 -17.64 1.02 2.34
CA ARG A 149 -18.44 0.21 3.28
C ARG A 149 -18.86 0.98 4.53
N ARG A 150 -18.51 2.27 4.64
CA ARG A 150 -18.65 3.08 5.85
C ARG A 150 -20.08 3.15 6.42
N GLU A 151 -21.11 3.12 5.56
CA GLU A 151 -22.50 3.26 6.01
C GLU A 151 -22.95 2.07 6.87
N GLN A 152 -22.44 0.87 6.53
CA GLN A 152 -22.74 -0.37 7.25
C GLN A 152 -21.68 -0.71 8.32
N HIS A 153 -20.46 -0.18 8.18
CA HIS A 153 -19.31 -0.54 9.02
C HIS A 153 -18.55 0.71 9.52
N LYS A 154 -19.25 1.58 10.26
CA LYS A 154 -18.70 2.87 10.73
C LYS A 154 -17.45 2.73 11.61
N TRP A 155 -17.41 1.74 12.49
CA TRP A 155 -16.27 1.48 13.38
C TRP A 155 -15.06 0.92 12.64
N GLU A 156 -15.29 0.05 11.66
CA GLU A 156 -14.23 -0.43 10.75
C GLU A 156 -13.64 0.75 9.98
N TYR A 157 -14.51 1.60 9.39
CA TYR A 157 -14.09 2.81 8.70
C TYR A 157 -13.26 3.74 9.58
N ALA A 158 -13.73 4.04 10.79
CA ALA A 158 -13.03 4.90 11.73
C ALA A 158 -11.65 4.32 12.11
N GLY A 159 -11.59 3.05 12.51
CA GLY A 159 -10.35 2.41 12.95
C GLY A 159 -9.33 2.27 11.82
N VAL A 160 -9.75 1.80 10.66
CA VAL A 160 -8.89 1.62 9.48
C VAL A 160 -8.38 2.97 8.96
N THR A 161 -9.24 3.99 8.92
CA THR A 161 -8.85 5.34 8.47
C THR A 161 -7.92 6.00 9.47
N ALA A 162 -8.21 5.95 10.77
CA ALA A 162 -7.35 6.55 11.80
C ALA A 162 -5.95 5.92 11.82
N PHE A 163 -5.87 4.58 11.77
CA PHE A 163 -4.58 3.90 11.73
C PHE A 163 -3.84 4.12 10.40
N GLY A 164 -4.56 4.16 9.28
CA GLY A 164 -4.00 4.49 7.97
C GLY A 164 -3.41 5.90 7.93
N THR A 165 -4.11 6.89 8.51
CA THR A 165 -3.58 8.24 8.68
C THR A 165 -2.33 8.26 9.55
N LEU A 166 -2.29 7.47 10.63
CA LEU A 166 -1.10 7.37 11.48
C LEU A 166 0.10 6.78 10.73
N ILE A 167 -0.11 5.76 9.87
CA ILE A 167 0.93 5.23 8.99
C ILE A 167 1.41 6.31 8.02
N ILE A 168 0.51 7.04 7.36
CA ILE A 168 0.89 8.10 6.40
C ILE A 168 1.68 9.20 7.11
N LEU A 169 1.27 9.64 8.30
CA LEU A 169 2.02 10.64 9.06
C LEU A 169 3.38 10.10 9.51
N SER A 170 3.45 8.81 9.86
CA SER A 170 4.69 8.19 10.29
C SER A 170 5.78 8.23 9.22
N THR A 171 5.44 8.18 7.93
CA THR A 171 6.44 8.25 6.86
C THR A 171 7.15 9.61 6.82
N LEU A 172 6.43 10.68 7.15
CA LEU A 172 6.95 12.04 7.22
C LEU A 172 7.83 12.22 8.47
N PHE A 173 7.32 11.82 9.64
CA PHE A 173 8.05 11.96 10.92
C PHE A 173 9.30 11.07 11.00
N THR A 174 9.32 9.94 10.31
CA THR A 174 10.50 9.08 10.19
C THR A 174 11.47 9.52 9.10
N LYS A 175 11.17 10.62 8.38
CA LYS A 175 11.96 11.12 7.23
C LYS A 175 12.20 10.07 6.16
N GLN A 176 11.26 9.14 6.01
CA GLN A 176 11.24 8.16 4.91
C GLN A 176 10.69 8.77 3.63
N HIS A 177 9.78 9.73 3.76
CA HIS A 177 9.10 10.39 2.65
C HIS A 177 8.94 11.89 2.89
N ALA A 178 8.90 12.64 1.79
CA ALA A 178 8.53 14.04 1.74
C ALA A 178 7.02 14.19 1.50
N VAL A 179 6.47 15.40 1.72
CA VAL A 179 5.07 15.74 1.47
C VAL A 179 4.69 15.47 0.01
N LEU A 180 5.59 15.76 -0.94
CA LEU A 180 5.32 15.51 -2.36
C LEU A 180 5.15 14.01 -2.66
N ASP A 181 5.88 13.14 -1.98
CA ASP A 181 5.73 11.68 -2.10
C ASP A 181 4.36 11.22 -1.61
N VAL A 182 3.89 11.82 -0.52
CA VAL A 182 2.57 11.55 0.08
C VAL A 182 1.46 11.96 -0.88
N LEU A 183 1.51 13.20 -1.39
CA LEU A 183 0.51 13.70 -2.33
C LEU A 183 0.47 12.86 -3.61
N SER A 184 1.64 12.52 -4.14
CA SER A 184 1.76 11.70 -5.35
C SER A 184 1.27 10.27 -5.10
N GLY A 185 1.54 9.70 -3.91
CA GLY A 185 1.04 8.39 -3.50
C GLY A 185 -0.49 8.35 -3.37
N ILE A 186 -1.11 9.39 -2.79
CA ILE A 186 -2.57 9.52 -2.71
C ILE A 186 -3.19 9.65 -4.10
N LEU A 187 -2.62 10.50 -4.96
CA LEU A 187 -3.12 10.69 -6.33
C LEU A 187 -3.06 9.37 -7.12
N LEU A 188 -1.93 8.67 -7.03
CA LEU A 188 -1.76 7.36 -7.67
C LEU A 188 -2.74 6.32 -7.10
N ALA A 189 -2.96 6.30 -5.78
CA ALA A 189 -3.93 5.40 -5.14
C ALA A 189 -5.35 5.60 -5.69
N CYS A 190 -5.80 6.85 -5.78
CA CYS A 190 -7.10 7.20 -6.35
C CYS A 190 -7.21 6.73 -7.82
N GLY A 191 -6.19 7.02 -8.63
CA GLY A 191 -6.15 6.64 -10.04
C GLY A 191 -6.18 5.12 -10.24
N MET A 192 -5.30 4.39 -9.55
CA MET A 192 -5.22 2.93 -9.65
C MET A 192 -6.50 2.27 -9.16
N TYR A 193 -7.05 2.71 -8.03
CA TYR A 193 -8.32 2.18 -7.54
C TYR A 193 -9.45 2.41 -8.53
N ALA A 194 -9.56 3.61 -9.11
CA ALA A 194 -10.61 3.93 -10.08
C ALA A 194 -10.49 3.07 -11.35
N VAL A 195 -9.29 2.93 -11.90
CA VAL A 195 -9.04 2.10 -13.10
C VAL A 195 -9.39 0.64 -12.85
N ILE A 196 -8.88 0.05 -11.76
CA ILE A 196 -9.13 -1.35 -11.45
C ILE A 196 -10.61 -1.59 -11.15
N GLN A 197 -11.24 -0.71 -10.37
CA GLN A 197 -12.68 -0.81 -10.08
C GLN A 197 -13.52 -0.74 -11.37
N TYR A 198 -13.18 0.15 -12.31
CA TYR A 198 -13.85 0.24 -13.60
C TYR A 198 -13.67 -1.04 -14.42
N MET A 199 -12.45 -1.59 -14.50
CA MET A 199 -12.19 -2.84 -15.20
C MET A 199 -13.02 -4.00 -14.64
N PHE A 200 -13.10 -4.13 -13.31
CA PHE A 200 -13.92 -5.18 -12.67
C PHE A 200 -15.40 -5.05 -13.02
N GLN A 201 -15.93 -3.82 -13.08
CA GLN A 201 -17.32 -3.56 -13.47
C GLN A 201 -17.55 -3.87 -14.96
N ALA A 202 -16.66 -3.42 -15.84
CA ALA A 202 -16.74 -3.63 -17.28
C ALA A 202 -16.70 -5.12 -17.63
N ILE A 203 -15.79 -5.89 -17.01
CA ILE A 203 -15.70 -7.35 -17.21
C ILE A 203 -16.99 -8.04 -16.74
N SER A 204 -17.51 -7.66 -15.58
CA SER A 204 -18.75 -8.23 -15.05
C SER A 204 -19.95 -7.96 -15.98
N ALA A 205 -20.05 -6.74 -16.52
CA ALA A 205 -21.09 -6.35 -17.47
C ALA A 205 -20.96 -7.07 -18.82
N TYR A 206 -19.73 -7.27 -19.31
CA TYR A 206 -19.45 -8.01 -20.53
C TYR A 206 -19.85 -9.49 -20.38
N GLN A 207 -19.51 -10.12 -19.26
CA GLN A 207 -19.89 -11.51 -18.97
C GLN A 207 -21.41 -11.68 -18.89
N ALA A 208 -22.11 -10.75 -18.23
CA ALA A 208 -23.57 -10.79 -18.13
C ALA A 208 -24.27 -10.65 -19.49
N SER A 209 -23.70 -9.88 -20.43
CA SER A 209 -24.29 -9.66 -21.76
C SER A 209 -23.97 -10.78 -22.77
N HIS A 210 -22.79 -11.41 -22.70
CA HIS A 210 -22.33 -12.37 -23.72
C HIS A 210 -22.45 -13.84 -23.29
N PHE A 211 -22.53 -14.11 -21.99
CA PHE A 211 -22.71 -15.46 -21.45
C PHE A 211 -23.87 -15.48 -20.45
N PRO A 212 -25.11 -15.16 -20.87
CA PRO A 212 -26.26 -15.25 -19.99
C PRO A 212 -26.36 -16.68 -19.45
N ALA A 213 -26.42 -16.81 -18.12
CA ALA A 213 -26.48 -18.10 -17.46
C ALA A 213 -27.57 -18.95 -18.11
N ARG A 214 -27.17 -20.12 -18.65
CA ARG A 214 -28.09 -21.09 -19.25
C ARG A 214 -29.15 -21.39 -18.19
N GLN A 215 -30.38 -20.92 -18.39
CA GLN A 215 -31.48 -21.25 -17.50
C GLN A 215 -31.65 -22.77 -17.58
N ILE A 216 -31.13 -23.48 -16.60
CA ILE A 216 -31.45 -24.89 -16.39
C ILE A 216 -32.91 -24.86 -15.95
N LYS A 217 -33.82 -25.03 -16.93
CA LYS A 217 -35.21 -25.32 -16.66
C LYS A 217 -35.21 -26.58 -15.78
N LYS A 218 -35.84 -26.44 -14.62
CA LYS A 218 -36.08 -27.53 -13.65
C LYS A 218 -36.78 -28.70 -14.33
#